data_AF-A0A0K8RLL7-F1
#
_entry.id   AF-A0A0K8RLL7-F1
#
_cell.length_a   1.000
_cell.length_b   1.000
_cell.length_c   1.000
_cell.angle_alpha   90.00
_cell.angle_beta   90.00
_cell.angle_gamma   90.00
#
_symmetry.space_group_name_H-M   'P 1'
#
loop_
_entity.id
_entity.type
_entity.pdbx_description
1 polymer ?
#
loop_
_entity_poly.entity_id
_entity_poly.type
_entity_poly.pdbx_seq_one_letter_code
_entity_poly.pdbx_strand_id
1 'polypeptide(L)'
;MIVTGIFLLFATVPLVCVADEKVKSPQCGLVTTRSFPPDSAPQPLAFRLGVYCSLMHPETNGSWIGVASSGVKDCVMCCVNNDGRGNLNYFQTQIPNNFPCGNGKKCIAGTCK
;
A
#
# COMPACT_ATOMS: atom_id res chain seq x y z
N MET A 1 -65.46 -4.12 7.48
CA MET A 1 -64.23 -4.91 7.71
C MET A 1 -63.09 -4.14 7.06
N ILE A 2 -62.36 -3.34 7.83
CA ILE A 2 -61.23 -2.55 7.35
C ILE A 2 -60.03 -3.50 7.33
N VAL A 3 -59.56 -3.83 6.12
CA VAL A 3 -58.39 -4.69 5.91
C VAL A 3 -57.16 -3.89 6.33
N THR A 4 -56.82 -4.04 7.59
CA THR A 4 -55.60 -3.56 8.22
C THR A 4 -54.38 -4.22 7.59
N GLY A 5 -53.44 -3.36 7.17
CA GLY A 5 -52.04 -3.57 7.45
C GLY A 5 -51.30 -4.55 6.55
N ILE A 6 -50.99 -4.13 5.32
CA ILE A 6 -49.80 -4.64 4.64
C ILE A 6 -48.63 -3.76 5.10
N PHE A 7 -48.02 -4.17 6.21
CA PHE A 7 -46.76 -3.63 6.70
C PHE A 7 -45.70 -3.82 5.61
N LEU A 8 -45.26 -2.72 5.00
CA LEU A 8 -44.08 -2.68 4.16
C LEU A 8 -42.85 -2.95 5.03
N LEU A 9 -42.42 -4.21 5.08
CA LEU A 9 -41.12 -4.61 5.62
C LEU A 9 -40.03 -4.13 4.64
N PHE A 10 -39.60 -2.90 4.81
CA PHE A 10 -38.35 -2.43 4.19
C PHE A 10 -37.20 -3.18 4.87
N ALA A 11 -36.73 -4.24 4.21
CA ALA A 11 -35.49 -4.90 4.56
C ALA A 11 -34.35 -3.89 4.38
N THR A 12 -33.96 -3.23 5.47
CA THR A 12 -32.75 -2.42 5.51
C THR A 12 -31.57 -3.37 5.43
N VAL A 13 -31.10 -3.67 4.21
CA VAL A 13 -29.80 -4.30 4.01
C VAL A 13 -28.77 -3.32 4.58
N PRO A 14 -28.01 -3.65 5.64
CA PRO A 14 -26.88 -2.83 5.99
C PRO A 14 -25.90 -2.96 4.83
N LEU A 15 -25.84 -1.93 3.99
CA LEU A 15 -24.67 -1.67 3.17
C LEU A 15 -23.53 -1.47 4.17
N VAL A 16 -22.86 -2.56 4.51
CA VAL A 16 -21.61 -2.52 5.24
C VAL A 16 -20.66 -1.81 4.31
N CYS A 17 -20.56 -0.49 4.46
CA CYS A 17 -19.47 0.28 3.89
C CYS A 17 -18.22 -0.34 4.47
N VAL A 18 -17.51 -1.13 3.66
CA VAL A 18 -16.13 -1.50 3.92
C VAL A 18 -15.38 -0.17 3.88
N ALA A 19 -15.24 0.45 5.05
CA ALA A 19 -14.44 1.63 5.20
C ALA A 19 -13.02 1.19 4.83
N ASP A 20 -12.52 1.66 3.69
CA ASP A 20 -11.12 1.49 3.30
C ASP A 20 -10.31 2.21 4.38
N GLU A 21 -9.84 1.46 5.38
CA GLU A 21 -9.17 2.01 6.54
C GLU A 21 -7.89 2.68 6.06
N LYS A 22 -7.91 4.01 6.06
CA LYS A 22 -6.79 4.84 5.62
C LYS A 22 -5.70 4.77 6.70
N VAL A 23 -4.88 3.72 6.68
CA VAL A 23 -3.73 3.64 7.57
C VAL A 23 -2.67 4.62 7.07
N LYS A 24 -2.68 5.83 7.63
CA LYS A 24 -1.68 6.85 7.33
C LYS A 24 -0.41 6.51 8.10
N SER A 25 0.55 5.88 7.45
CA SER A 25 1.90 5.81 8.02
C SER A 25 2.55 7.20 7.94
N PRO A 26 3.01 7.79 9.07
CA PRO A 26 3.52 9.16 9.12
C PRO A 26 4.74 9.39 8.22
N GLN A 27 5.49 8.34 7.86
CA GLN A 27 6.69 8.44 7.03
C GLN A 27 6.51 7.94 5.59
N CYS A 28 5.41 7.25 5.29
CA CYS A 28 5.18 6.61 4.00
C CYS A 28 4.11 7.30 3.14
N GLY A 29 3.50 8.36 3.66
CA GLY A 29 2.37 9.02 3.01
C GLY A 29 1.12 8.14 3.03
N LEU A 30 0.12 8.54 2.24
CA LEU A 30 -1.18 7.86 2.21
C LEU A 30 -1.15 6.77 1.12
N VAL A 31 -1.20 5.51 1.55
CA VAL A 31 -1.29 4.33 0.69
C VAL A 31 -2.60 3.61 1.02
N THR A 32 -3.32 3.15 -0.02
CA THR A 32 -4.60 2.45 0.10
C THR A 32 -4.53 1.09 -0.57
N THR A 33 -5.53 0.23 -0.36
CA THR A 33 -5.64 -1.06 -1.05
C THR A 33 -5.67 -0.90 -2.58
N ARG A 34 -6.17 0.23 -3.08
CA ARG A 34 -6.21 0.60 -4.50
C ARG A 34 -4.86 1.05 -5.08
N SER A 35 -3.86 1.26 -4.25
CA SER A 35 -2.50 1.64 -4.67
C SER A 35 -1.71 0.45 -5.26
N PHE A 36 -2.23 -0.76 -5.11
CA PHE A 36 -1.63 -1.98 -5.66
C PHE A 36 -2.06 -2.14 -7.13
N PRO A 37 -1.11 -2.18 -8.07
CA PRO A 37 -1.45 -2.37 -9.48
C PRO A 37 -2.04 -3.76 -9.71
N PRO A 38 -3.00 -3.91 -10.64
CA PRO A 38 -3.49 -5.22 -11.05
C PRO A 38 -2.39 -6.00 -11.78
N ASP A 39 -2.44 -7.33 -11.71
CA ASP A 39 -1.41 -8.25 -12.25
C ASP A 39 -1.12 -8.06 -13.76
N SER A 40 -2.04 -7.44 -14.50
CA SER A 40 -1.95 -7.22 -15.95
C SER A 40 -1.44 -5.83 -16.37
N ALA A 41 -1.10 -4.93 -15.44
CA ALA A 41 -0.58 -3.60 -15.75
C ALA A 41 0.95 -3.59 -15.94
N PRO A 42 1.51 -2.70 -16.80
CA PRO A 42 2.95 -2.43 -16.80
C PRO A 42 3.42 -2.14 -15.38
N GLN A 43 4.38 -2.92 -14.89
CA GLN A 43 4.76 -2.87 -13.48
C GLN A 43 5.38 -1.50 -13.13
N PRO A 44 4.67 -0.66 -12.35
CA PRO A 44 5.18 0.64 -11.96
C PRO A 44 6.44 0.47 -11.09
N LEU A 45 7.24 1.53 -10.97
CA LEU A 45 8.40 1.54 -10.08
C LEU A 45 8.05 1.10 -8.65
N ALA A 46 6.84 1.44 -8.18
CA ALA A 46 6.33 1.00 -6.89
C ALA A 46 6.20 -0.53 -6.78
N PHE A 47 5.80 -1.22 -7.85
CA PHE A 47 5.74 -2.69 -7.86
C PHE A 47 7.13 -3.32 -7.86
N ARG A 48 8.07 -2.76 -8.65
CA ARG A 48 9.46 -3.25 -8.65
C ARG A 48 10.13 -3.10 -7.29
N LEU A 49 9.89 -2.00 -6.60
CA LEU A 49 10.32 -1.83 -5.21
C LEU A 49 9.55 -2.79 -4.27
N GLY A 50 8.29 -3.10 -4.57
CA GLY A 50 7.51 -4.12 -3.88
C GLY A 50 8.13 -5.52 -3.95
N VAL A 51 8.66 -5.93 -5.10
CA VAL A 51 9.41 -7.19 -5.23
C VAL A 51 10.65 -7.20 -4.34
N TYR A 52 11.35 -6.07 -4.24
CA TYR A 52 12.47 -5.96 -3.29
C TYR A 52 11.98 -6.09 -1.84
N CYS A 53 10.87 -5.46 -1.49
CA CYS A 53 10.26 -5.58 -0.17
C CYS A 53 9.89 -7.02 0.20
N SER A 54 9.31 -7.80 -0.73
CA SER A 54 8.97 -9.20 -0.47
C SER A 54 10.20 -10.08 -0.23
N LEU A 55 11.34 -9.73 -0.83
CA LEU A 55 12.61 -10.44 -0.58
C LEU A 55 13.20 -10.11 0.79
N MET A 56 12.95 -8.91 1.31
CA MET A 56 13.40 -8.47 2.64
C MET A 56 12.52 -9.00 3.77
N HIS A 57 11.27 -9.36 3.47
CA HIS A 57 10.28 -9.89 4.42
C HIS A 57 9.70 -11.24 3.93
N PRO A 58 10.54 -12.29 3.80
CA PRO A 58 10.11 -13.59 3.26
C PRO A 58 9.09 -14.31 4.16
N GLU A 59 8.97 -13.93 5.43
CA GLU A 59 8.01 -14.47 6.40
C GLU A 59 6.56 -14.00 6.19
N THR A 60 6.38 -12.99 5.36
CA THR A 60 5.08 -12.33 5.14
C THR A 60 4.53 -12.61 3.75
N ASN A 61 3.32 -13.16 3.71
CA ASN A 61 2.57 -13.41 2.49
C ASN A 61 1.82 -12.16 2.02
N GLY A 62 1.40 -12.16 0.75
CA GLY A 62 0.53 -11.13 0.18
C GLY A 62 1.20 -10.28 -0.89
N SER A 63 0.53 -9.19 -1.26
CA SER A 63 0.99 -8.29 -2.32
C SER A 63 1.85 -7.17 -1.74
N TRP A 64 2.88 -6.75 -2.46
CA TRP A 64 3.83 -5.74 -2.00
C TRP A 64 3.95 -4.56 -2.96
N ILE A 65 4.06 -3.37 -2.40
CA ILE A 65 4.52 -2.18 -3.10
C ILE A 65 5.58 -1.46 -2.27
N GLY A 66 6.51 -0.80 -2.95
CA GLY A 66 7.51 0.07 -2.34
C GLY A 66 7.27 1.52 -2.72
N VAL A 67 7.38 2.43 -1.76
CA VAL A 67 7.20 3.87 -1.94
C VAL A 67 8.46 4.57 -1.44
N ALA A 68 9.16 5.28 -2.33
CA ALA A 68 10.30 6.09 -1.91
C ALA A 68 9.81 7.20 -0.96
N SER A 69 10.49 7.38 0.17
CA SER A 69 10.16 8.43 1.13
C SER A 69 10.28 9.81 0.47
N SER A 70 9.37 10.74 0.82
CA SER A 70 9.38 12.10 0.27
C SER A 70 10.72 12.76 0.54
N GLY A 71 11.50 12.98 -0.53
CA GLY A 71 12.79 13.64 -0.48
C GLY A 71 13.99 12.78 -0.86
N VAL A 72 13.93 11.44 -0.81
CA VAL A 72 15.00 10.47 -1.18
C VAL A 72 16.43 10.76 -0.66
N LYS A 73 16.66 11.84 0.10
CA LYS A 73 17.97 12.30 0.58
C LYS A 73 18.61 11.25 1.49
N ASP A 74 17.78 10.55 2.25
CA ASP A 74 18.20 9.52 3.20
C ASP A 74 18.15 8.12 2.60
N CYS A 75 17.82 7.97 1.30
CA CYS A 75 17.75 6.68 0.62
C CYS A 75 16.92 5.63 1.37
N VAL A 76 15.83 6.10 1.96
CA VAL A 76 14.84 5.28 2.66
C VAL A 76 13.62 5.11 1.78
N MET A 77 12.99 3.95 1.90
CA MET A 77 11.69 3.68 1.31
C MET A 77 10.78 2.97 2.30
N CYS A 78 9.50 2.99 1.99
CA CYS A 78 8.49 2.24 2.69
C CYS A 78 8.05 1.04 1.88
N CYS A 79 8.00 -0.11 2.53
CA CYS A 79 7.38 -1.32 2.04
C CYS A 79 5.98 -1.42 2.60
N VAL A 80 5.00 -1.60 1.73
CA VAL A 80 3.60 -1.78 2.12
C VAL A 80 3.14 -3.15 1.64
N ASN A 81 2.75 -3.98 2.59
CA ASN A 81 2.21 -5.31 2.36
C ASN A 81 0.70 -5.29 2.55
N ASN A 82 -0.02 -5.80 1.56
CA ASN A 82 -1.41 -6.17 1.71
C ASN A 82 -1.46 -7.67 2.00
N ASP A 83 -1.92 -8.04 3.19
CA ASP A 83 -1.96 -9.42 3.67
C ASP A 83 -2.99 -10.32 2.94
N GLY A 84 -3.72 -9.76 1.97
CA GLY A 84 -4.77 -10.44 1.21
C GLY A 84 -6.12 -10.49 1.93
N ARG A 85 -6.19 -10.04 3.20
CA ARG A 85 -7.42 -9.88 3.99
C ARG A 85 -7.87 -8.42 4.03
N GLY A 86 -7.16 -7.53 3.34
CA GLY A 86 -7.43 -6.10 3.30
C GLY A 86 -6.70 -5.30 4.38
N ASN A 87 -5.82 -5.93 5.17
CA ASN A 87 -4.99 -5.21 6.13
C ASN A 87 -3.69 -4.76 5.45
N LEU A 88 -3.28 -3.53 5.76
CA LEU A 88 -2.03 -2.95 5.27
C LEU A 88 -0.98 -2.94 6.38
N ASN A 89 0.13 -3.63 6.15
CA ASN A 89 1.30 -3.62 7.01
C ASN A 89 2.38 -2.71 6.40
N TYR A 90 3.04 -1.91 7.23
CA TYR A 90 4.01 -0.91 6.80
C TYR A 90 5.37 -1.20 7.42
N PHE A 91 6.41 -1.25 6.59
CA PHE A 91 7.79 -1.45 7.00
C PHE A 91 8.67 -0.36 6.39
N GLN A 92 9.65 0.11 7.14
CA GLN A 92 10.65 1.04 6.64
C GLN A 92 11.94 0.30 6.36
N THR A 93 12.53 0.54 5.19
CA THR A 93 13.80 -0.09 4.80
C THR A 93 14.63 0.83 3.93
N GLN A 94 15.88 0.46 3.70
CA GLN A 94 16.74 1.16 2.76
C GLN A 94 16.29 0.88 1.33
N ILE A 95 16.30 1.92 0.50
CA ILE A 95 16.05 1.76 -0.93
C ILE A 95 17.24 1.04 -1.58
N PRO A 96 17.03 0.23 -2.63
CA PRO A 96 18.11 -0.49 -3.28
C PRO A 96 19.25 0.43 -3.74
N ASN A 97 20.48 -0.12 -3.72
CA ASN A 97 21.63 0.58 -4.27
C ASN A 97 21.37 0.97 -5.74
N ASN A 98 21.99 2.08 -6.15
CA ASN A 98 21.83 2.71 -7.46
C ASN A 98 20.47 3.38 -7.73
N PHE A 99 19.55 3.40 -6.77
CA PHE A 99 18.31 4.16 -6.91
C PHE A 99 18.60 5.67 -7.01
N PRO A 100 18.00 6.40 -7.96
CA PRO A 100 18.26 7.83 -8.13
C PRO A 100 17.71 8.65 -6.95
N CYS A 101 18.53 9.53 -6.39
CA CYS A 101 18.17 10.37 -5.22
C CYS A 101 18.31 11.89 -5.47
N GLY A 102 18.51 12.28 -6.74
CA GLY A 102 18.52 13.69 -7.19
C GLY A 102 19.89 14.15 -7.68
N ASN A 103 19.94 15.17 -8.56
CA ASN A 103 21.16 15.79 -9.10
C ASN A 103 22.19 14.78 -9.67
N GLY A 104 21.72 13.71 -10.33
CA GLY A 104 22.57 12.65 -10.88
C GLY A 104 23.16 11.68 -9.84
N LYS A 105 22.86 11.90 -8.55
CA LYS A 105 23.30 11.05 -7.44
C LYS A 105 22.46 9.80 -7.30
N LYS A 106 23.05 8.81 -6.64
CA LYS A 106 22.42 7.52 -6.38
C LYS A 106 22.55 7.11 -4.93
N CYS A 107 21.63 6.25 -4.50
CA CYS A 107 21.69 5.62 -3.21
C CYS A 107 22.80 4.56 -3.17
N ILE A 108 23.73 4.71 -2.24
CA ILE A 108 24.80 3.76 -1.98
C ILE A 108 24.89 3.56 -0.47
N ALA A 109 24.58 2.35 -0.01
CA ALA A 109 24.57 1.98 1.41
C ALA A 109 23.74 2.96 2.27
N GLY A 110 22.53 3.28 1.82
CA GLY A 110 21.62 4.17 2.55
C GLY A 110 22.00 5.65 2.52
N THR A 111 22.96 6.07 1.68
CA THR A 111 23.34 7.48 1.52
C THR A 111 23.20 7.93 0.07
N CYS A 112 22.67 9.14 -0.15
CA CYS A 112 22.65 9.75 -1.48
C CYS A 112 24.02 10.33 -1.85
N LYS A 113 24.74 9.67 -2.77
CA LYS A 113 26.10 10.02 -3.20
C LYS A 113 26.17 10.32 -4.69
#